data_AF-A0A8T4U4L4-F1
#
_entry.id   AF-A0A8T4U4L4-F1
#
_cell.length_a   1.000
_cell.length_b   1.000
_cell.length_c   1.000
_cell.angle_alpha   90.00
_cell.angle_beta   90.00
_cell.angle_gamma   90.00
#
_symmetry.space_group_name_H-M   'P 1'
#
loop_
_entity.id
_entity.type
_entity.pdbx_description
1 polymer ?
#
loop_
_entity_poly.entity_id
_entity_poly.type
_entity_poly.pdbx_seq_one_letter_code
_entity_poly.pdbx_strand_id
1 'polypeptide(L)'
;MLEKRVKIILRIFGLNKIEGKSKIKHFQNIGSEGRFNHKIERLHNSIRERTKIFRNFKRLESAKAIMNGYEIYYNFIRKHQAIGCCPYELALPYLKLKNKNKWLDLIRLSQNH
;
A
#
# COMPACT_ATOMS: atom_id res chain seq x y z
N MET A 1 -25.20 43.14 6.84
CA MET A 1 -23.78 42.93 6.49
C MET A 1 -23.26 41.56 6.94
N LEU A 2 -23.61 41.11 8.15
CA LEU A 2 -23.26 39.78 8.70
C LEU A 2 -23.78 38.60 7.85
N GLU A 3 -25.03 38.66 7.37
CA GLU A 3 -25.62 37.58 6.56
C GLU A 3 -24.87 37.31 5.26
N LYS A 4 -24.35 38.36 4.60
CA LYS A 4 -23.55 38.22 3.38
C LYS A 4 -22.22 37.51 3.65
N ARG A 5 -21.58 37.79 4.80
CA ARG A 5 -20.33 37.14 5.21
C ARG A 5 -20.53 35.67 5.57
N VAL A 6 -21.60 35.35 6.31
CA VAL A 6 -21.97 33.96 6.63
C VAL A 6 -22.22 33.15 5.35
N LYS A 7 -22.96 33.72 4.37
CA LYS A 7 -23.18 33.10 3.06
C LYS A 7 -21.89 32.82 2.29
N ILE A 8 -20.92 33.73 2.34
CA ILE A 8 -19.63 33.57 1.66
C ILE A 8 -18.82 32.44 2.31
N ILE A 9 -18.75 32.39 3.64
CA ILE A 9 -18.05 31.32 4.38
C ILE A 9 -18.67 29.96 4.06
N LEU A 10 -20.00 29.85 4.07
CA LEU A 10 -20.70 28.60 3.74
C LEU A 10 -20.45 28.14 2.28
N ARG A 11 -20.27 29.09 1.36
CA ARG A 11 -19.92 28.81 -0.05
C ARG A 11 -18.47 28.37 -0.21
N ILE A 12 -17.52 29.01 0.48
CA ILE A 12 -16.08 28.69 0.39
C ILE A 12 -15.79 27.31 0.99
N PHE A 13 -16.39 27.00 2.15
CA PHE A 13 -16.16 25.73 2.85
C PHE A 13 -17.05 24.58 2.34
N GLY A 14 -17.82 24.77 1.28
CA GLY A 14 -18.69 23.71 0.72
C GLY A 14 -19.78 23.22 1.68
N LEU A 15 -20.12 24.02 2.70
CA LEU A 15 -21.16 23.71 3.71
C LEU A 15 -22.57 24.04 3.23
N ASN A 16 -22.72 24.55 2.01
CA ASN A 16 -24.00 24.49 1.32
C ASN A 16 -24.35 23.01 1.19
N LYS A 17 -25.22 22.51 2.08
CA LYS A 17 -25.95 21.26 1.91
C LYS A 17 -26.67 21.35 0.57
N ILE A 18 -26.00 20.89 -0.47
CA ILE A 18 -26.64 20.56 -1.73
C ILE A 18 -27.49 19.34 -1.39
N GLU A 19 -28.75 19.56 -0.98
CA GLU A 19 -29.83 18.58 -1.01
C GLU A 19 -30.23 18.28 -2.47
N GLY A 20 -29.22 18.00 -3.29
CA GLY A 20 -29.31 17.75 -4.71
C GLY A 20 -28.34 16.64 -5.04
N LYS A 21 -28.89 15.46 -5.31
CA LYS A 21 -28.23 14.22 -5.73
C LYS A 21 -27.01 14.47 -6.65
N SER A 22 -25.83 14.71 -6.09
CA SER A 22 -24.60 14.47 -6.83
C SER A 22 -24.52 12.95 -7.04
N LYS A 23 -24.22 12.49 -8.26
CA LYS A 23 -23.98 11.05 -8.51
C LYS A 23 -22.80 10.51 -7.69
N ILE A 24 -22.00 11.41 -7.11
CA ILE A 24 -20.81 11.12 -6.33
C ILE A 24 -21.24 10.90 -4.87
N LYS A 25 -21.38 9.64 -4.48
CA LYS A 25 -21.51 9.25 -3.08
C LYS A 25 -20.13 9.36 -2.42
N HIS A 26 -19.94 10.38 -1.57
CA HIS A 26 -18.79 10.43 -0.68
C HIS A 26 -18.97 9.39 0.43
N PHE A 27 -18.29 8.25 0.33
CA PHE A 27 -18.27 7.24 1.38
C PHE A 27 -17.21 7.62 2.43
N GLN A 28 -17.64 8.23 3.53
CA GLN A 28 -16.78 8.42 4.69
C GLN A 28 -16.69 7.08 5.43
N ASN A 29 -15.65 6.30 5.12
CA ASN A 29 -15.45 4.96 5.71
C ASN A 29 -15.16 5.06 7.21
N ILE A 30 -16.21 4.99 8.03
CA ILE A 30 -16.12 4.73 9.48
C ILE A 30 -17.29 3.79 9.81
N GLY A 31 -17.09 2.48 9.68
CA GLY A 31 -18.16 1.54 10.01
C GLY A 31 -17.82 0.08 9.75
N SER A 32 -18.12 -0.74 10.74
CA SER A 32 -18.00 -2.19 10.93
C SER A 32 -18.53 -3.12 9.82
N GLU A 33 -18.94 -2.59 8.67
CA GLU A 33 -19.59 -3.34 7.57
C GLU A 33 -18.61 -3.70 6.45
N GLY A 34 -17.45 -4.27 6.81
CA GLY A 34 -16.61 -5.00 5.85
C GLY A 34 -15.75 -4.19 4.88
N ARG A 35 -15.50 -2.90 5.13
CA ARG A 35 -14.70 -2.02 4.24
C ARG A 35 -13.36 -1.56 4.81
N PHE A 36 -12.81 -2.26 5.79
CA PHE A 36 -11.50 -1.90 6.34
C PHE A 36 -10.37 -2.41 5.47
N ASN A 37 -9.49 -1.50 5.06
CA ASN A 37 -8.37 -1.82 4.19
C ASN A 37 -7.11 -2.24 4.97
N HIS A 38 -7.30 -2.96 6.08
CA HIS A 38 -6.24 -3.28 7.05
C HIS A 38 -5.03 -3.98 6.43
N LYS A 39 -5.25 -4.81 5.39
CA LYS A 39 -4.17 -5.48 4.66
C LYS A 39 -3.27 -4.47 3.95
N ILE A 40 -3.87 -3.51 3.25
CA ILE A 40 -3.14 -2.46 2.53
C ILE A 40 -2.52 -1.46 3.53
N GLU A 41 -3.23 -1.10 4.60
CA GLU A 41 -2.68 -0.24 5.67
C GLU A 41 -1.43 -0.87 6.30
N ARG A 42 -1.46 -2.18 6.58
CA ARG A 42 -0.30 -2.92 7.09
C ARG A 42 0.86 -2.95 6.10
N LEU A 43 0.58 -3.13 4.81
CA LEU A 43 1.58 -3.05 3.75
C LEU A 43 2.22 -1.65 3.72
N HIS A 44 1.40 -0.60 3.68
CA HIS A 44 1.87 0.79 3.66
C HIS A 44 2.70 1.14 4.91
N ASN A 45 2.28 0.69 6.09
CA ASN A 45 3.06 0.89 7.32
C ASN A 45 4.41 0.17 7.24
N SER A 46 4.46 -1.05 6.70
CA SER A 46 5.72 -1.80 6.51
C SER A 46 6.67 -1.10 5.54
N ILE A 47 6.14 -0.52 4.46
CA ILE A 47 6.91 0.27 3.49
C ILE A 47 7.44 1.53 4.16
N ARG A 48 6.58 2.28 4.87
CA ARG A 48 6.95 3.54 5.54
C ARG A 48 8.08 3.34 6.54
N GLU A 49 8.01 2.31 7.38
CA GLU A 49 9.08 2.03 8.35
C GLU A 49 10.41 1.69 7.66
N ARG A 50 10.37 1.03 6.49
CA ARG A 50 11.59 0.74 5.73
C ARG A 50 12.16 1.95 5.03
N THR A 51 11.33 2.74 4.36
CA THR A 51 11.78 3.92 3.61
C THR A 51 12.26 5.03 4.55
N LYS A 52 11.69 5.15 5.76
CA LYS A 52 12.13 6.10 6.79
C LYS A 52 13.62 5.98 7.11
N ILE A 53 14.17 4.76 7.12
CA ILE A 53 15.55 4.49 7.55
C ILE A 53 16.53 4.55 6.36
N PHE A 54 16.03 4.43 5.12
CA PHE A 54 16.88 4.33 3.95
C PHE A 54 17.54 5.67 3.57
N ARG A 55 18.88 5.64 3.53
CA ARG A 55 19.68 6.70 2.92
C ARG A 55 19.55 6.61 1.39
N ASN A 56 19.64 7.75 0.70
CA ASN A 56 19.58 7.86 -0.76
C ASN A 56 18.22 7.52 -1.43
N PHE A 57 17.11 7.49 -0.68
CA PHE A 57 15.74 7.38 -1.23
C PHE A 57 15.22 8.70 -1.86
N LYS A 58 16.12 9.58 -2.31
CA LYS A 58 15.80 10.90 -2.87
C LYS A 58 15.85 10.94 -4.41
N ARG A 59 16.58 10.02 -5.03
CA ARG A 59 16.69 9.89 -6.50
C ARG A 59 15.70 8.84 -7.00
N LEU A 60 15.03 9.13 -8.10
CA LEU A 60 14.01 8.26 -8.68
C LEU A 60 14.54 6.85 -8.99
N GLU A 61 15.71 6.77 -9.63
CA GLU A 61 16.33 5.49 -10.03
C GLU A 61 16.66 4.62 -8.82
N SER A 62 17.32 5.19 -7.81
CA SER A 62 17.63 4.50 -6.56
C SER A 62 16.35 4.07 -5.83
N ALA A 63 15.36 4.95 -5.74
CA ALA A 63 14.09 4.65 -5.08
C ALA A 63 13.37 3.49 -5.79
N LYS A 64 13.33 3.50 -7.12
CA LYS A 64 12.75 2.43 -7.93
C LYS A 64 13.46 1.10 -7.69
N ALA A 65 14.80 1.08 -7.73
CA ALA A 65 15.58 -0.14 -7.47
C ALA A 65 15.31 -0.70 -6.05
N ILE A 66 15.29 0.17 -5.04
CA ILE A 66 15.02 -0.21 -3.65
C ILE A 66 13.59 -0.76 -3.50
N MET A 67 12.60 -0.12 -4.10
CA MET A 67 11.21 -0.54 -4.01
C MET A 67 10.96 -1.87 -4.72
N ASN A 68 11.56 -2.08 -5.90
CA ASN A 68 11.51 -3.36 -6.60
C ASN A 68 12.14 -4.47 -5.76
N GLY A 69 13.31 -4.22 -5.16
CA GLY A 69 13.95 -5.17 -4.25
C GLY A 69 13.09 -5.45 -3.02
N TYR A 70 12.41 -4.44 -2.48
CA TYR A 70 11.50 -4.59 -1.35
C TYR A 70 10.27 -5.44 -1.70
N GLU A 71 9.69 -5.26 -2.88
CA GLU A 71 8.56 -6.05 -3.36
C GLU A 71 8.93 -7.54 -3.44
N ILE A 72 10.09 -7.85 -4.04
CA ILE A 72 10.62 -9.22 -4.11
C ILE A 72 10.81 -9.78 -2.69
N TYR A 73 11.44 -9.02 -1.80
CA TYR A 73 11.63 -9.43 -0.41
C TYR A 73 10.30 -9.71 0.30
N TYR A 74 9.32 -8.83 0.15
CA TYR A 74 8.04 -8.91 0.83
C TYR A 74 7.21 -10.12 0.39
N ASN A 75 7.27 -10.47 -0.90
CA ASN A 75 6.49 -11.55 -1.50
C ASN A 75 7.18 -12.92 -1.43
N PHE A 76 8.51 -12.98 -1.63
CA PHE A 76 9.23 -14.23 -1.79
C PHE A 76 10.03 -14.69 -0.56
N ILE A 77 10.36 -13.76 0.35
CA ILE A 77 11.36 -14.02 1.40
C ILE A 77 10.81 -13.82 2.80
N ARG A 78 10.06 -12.74 3.02
CA ARG A 78 9.44 -12.45 4.32
C ARG A 78 8.34 -13.47 4.60
N LYS A 79 8.37 -14.09 5.78
CA LYS A 79 7.23 -14.84 6.31
C LYS A 79 6.22 -13.88 6.92
N HIS A 80 4.95 -14.07 6.60
CA HIS A 80 3.87 -13.22 7.07
C HIS A 80 3.12 -13.90 8.21
N GLN A 81 2.99 -13.21 9.35
CA GLN A 81 2.35 -13.77 10.53
C GLN A 81 0.89 -14.18 10.29
N ALA A 82 0.15 -13.43 9.45
CA ALA A 82 -1.26 -13.72 9.19
C ALA A 82 -1.50 -15.01 8.39
N ILE A 83 -0.53 -15.45 7.58
CA ILE A 83 -0.64 -16.64 6.72
C ILE A 83 0.37 -17.74 7.10
N GLY A 84 1.28 -17.49 8.05
CA GLY A 84 2.31 -18.43 8.50
C GLY A 84 3.44 -18.72 7.50
N CYS A 85 3.30 -18.29 6.24
CA CYS A 85 4.18 -18.63 5.13
C CYS A 85 4.61 -17.38 4.33
N CYS A 86 5.36 -17.57 3.24
CA CYS A 86 5.64 -16.49 2.30
C CYS A 86 4.50 -16.34 1.28
N PRO A 87 4.11 -15.12 0.86
CA PRO A 87 3.00 -14.92 -0.08
C PRO A 87 3.09 -15.72 -1.38
N TYR A 88 4.29 -15.87 -1.96
CA TYR A 88 4.48 -16.66 -3.18
C TYR A 88 4.09 -18.14 -3.01
N GLU A 89 4.16 -18.71 -1.80
CA GLU A 89 3.86 -20.13 -1.57
C GLU A 89 2.36 -20.41 -1.77
N LEU A 90 1.51 -19.41 -1.53
CA LEU A 90 0.08 -19.48 -1.80
C LEU A 90 -0.25 -19.11 -3.25
N ALA A 91 0.42 -18.09 -3.79
CA ALA A 91 0.13 -17.57 -5.12
C ALA A 91 0.72 -18.45 -6.25
N LEU A 92 1.86 -19.10 -6.00
CA LEU A 92 2.64 -19.87 -6.97
C LEU A 92 3.01 -21.26 -6.40
N PRO A 93 2.06 -22.19 -6.26
CA PRO A 93 2.29 -23.49 -5.59
C PRO A 93 3.36 -24.36 -6.29
N TYR A 94 3.61 -24.12 -7.56
CA TYR A 94 4.61 -24.83 -8.38
C TYR A 94 6.03 -24.30 -8.18
N LEU A 95 6.19 -23.06 -7.71
CA LEU A 95 7.49 -22.46 -7.48
C LEU A 95 8.05 -22.93 -6.14
N LYS A 96 9.12 -23.74 -6.17
CA LYS A 96 9.78 -24.26 -4.96
C LYS A 96 11.18 -23.69 -4.82
N LEU A 97 11.34 -22.73 -3.90
CA LEU A 97 12.64 -22.24 -3.46
C LEU A 97 13.18 -23.21 -2.41
N LYS A 98 14.08 -24.12 -2.83
CA LYS A 98 14.56 -25.24 -2.00
C LYS A 98 15.64 -24.82 -1.02
N ASN A 99 16.41 -23.81 -1.37
CA ASN A 99 17.54 -23.38 -0.58
C ASN A 99 17.08 -22.55 0.63
N LYS A 100 17.83 -22.66 1.74
CA LYS A 100 17.65 -21.79 2.91
C LYS A 100 17.82 -20.33 2.52
N ASN A 101 18.76 -20.04 1.62
CA ASN A 101 18.91 -18.71 1.03
C ASN A 101 18.02 -18.54 -0.20
N LYS A 102 16.78 -18.08 0.02
CA LYS A 102 15.79 -17.84 -1.04
C LYS A 102 16.27 -16.84 -2.11
N TRP A 103 17.12 -15.88 -1.76
CA TRP A 103 17.68 -14.93 -2.74
C TRP A 103 18.52 -15.63 -3.79
N LEU A 104 19.33 -16.62 -3.39
CA LEU A 104 20.21 -17.32 -4.31
C LEU A 104 19.41 -18.09 -5.36
N ASP A 105 18.32 -18.74 -4.94
CA ASP A 105 17.43 -19.46 -5.86
C ASP A 105 16.74 -18.49 -6.84
N LEU A 106 16.28 -17.33 -6.37
CA LEU A 106 15.69 -16.30 -7.24
C LEU A 106 16.70 -15.77 -8.28
N ILE A 107 17.95 -15.55 -7.88
CA ILE A 107 19.01 -15.10 -8.78
C ILE A 107 19.31 -16.16 -9.84
N ARG A 108 19.44 -17.43 -9.43
CA ARG A 108 19.67 -18.55 -10.37
C ARG A 108 18.53 -18.71 -11.36
N LEU A 109 17.28 -18.57 -10.90
CA LEU A 109 16.11 -18.60 -11.79
C LEU A 109 16.13 -17.46 -12.80
N SER A 110 16.58 -16.26 -12.40
CA SER A 110 16.72 -15.12 -13.32
C SER A 110 17.85 -15.27 -14.33
N GLN A 111 18.91 -16.04 -14.01
CA GLN A 111 20.05 -16.26 -14.91
C GLN A 111 19.78 -17.33 -15.97
N ASN A 112 18.87 -18.26 -15.69
CA ASN A 112 18.51 -19.34 -16.62
C ASN A 112 17.47 -18.93 -17.66
N HIS A 113 17.17 -17.63 -17.77
CA HIS A 113 16.09 -17.08 -18.59
C HIS A 113 16.62 -16.25 -19.75
#